data_AF-A0A7C1WHY7-F1
#
_entry.id   AF-A0A7C1WHY7-F1
#
_cell.length_a   1.000
_cell.length_b   1.000
_cell.length_c   1.000
_cell.angle_alpha   90.00
_cell.angle_beta   90.00
_cell.angle_gamma   90.00
#
_symmetry.space_group_name_H-M   'P 1'
#
loop_
_entity.id
_entity.type
_entity.pdbx_description
1 polymer ?
#
loop_
_entity_poly.entity_id
_entity_poly.type
_entity_poly.pdbx_seq_one_letter_code
_entity_poly.pdbx_strand_id
1 'polypeptide(L)'
;MRTIPRLRTRSRILAALILLVGSAVTFALASNDPGDTSGSNTPPAPSNTPNAAMFLRLGLGARDLCTAGASAAEVTTAIGAVHQTLASSSTNLRELDIAYGSARADVDRLRRKVRSGLATNAEVAALAQAKSTLAAAEASRDGFINTLRRSALSNLPAPAGADLATIYANRDWDQIPIEFRVETHEDAEWISLRDDLAAERISLKTSRPLPAAVQARLASARSAQKVSAAKNNLDTYLSSVQTAWNIAVR
;
A
#
# COMPACT_ATOMS: atom_id res chain seq x y z
N MET A 1 -8.59 9.52 41.95
CA MET A 1 -7.85 10.15 40.83
C MET A 1 -7.14 9.06 40.05
N ARG A 2 -7.67 8.66 38.89
CA ARG A 2 -7.05 7.66 38.00
C ARG A 2 -6.26 8.41 36.91
N THR A 3 -4.95 8.23 36.89
CA THR A 3 -4.03 8.76 35.88
C THR A 3 -4.23 8.03 34.55
N ILE A 4 -4.67 8.79 33.53
CA ILE A 4 -4.79 8.32 32.15
C ILE A 4 -3.38 8.27 31.52
N PRO A 5 -2.90 7.13 31.00
CA PRO A 5 -1.61 7.07 30.32
C PRO A 5 -1.70 7.76 28.95
N ARG A 6 -0.86 8.79 28.75
CA ARG A 6 -0.71 9.49 27.48
C ARG A 6 0.00 8.58 26.48
N LEU A 7 -0.72 8.12 25.44
CA LEU A 7 -0.16 7.52 24.25
C LEU A 7 0.81 8.50 23.57
N ARG A 8 2.11 8.21 23.66
CA ARG A 8 3.17 8.95 22.95
C ARG A 8 3.18 8.51 21.49
N THR A 9 2.60 9.33 20.63
CA THR A 9 2.77 9.25 19.17
C THR A 9 4.25 9.48 18.83
N ARG A 10 5.02 8.39 18.69
CA ARG A 10 6.42 8.45 18.28
C ARG A 10 6.48 8.66 16.77
N SER A 11 6.57 9.93 16.37
CA SER A 11 6.96 10.33 15.02
C SER A 11 8.39 9.84 14.73
N ARG A 12 8.52 8.67 14.08
CA ARG A 12 9.81 8.18 13.56
C ARG A 12 10.10 8.88 12.24
N ILE A 13 10.91 9.93 12.30
CA ILE A 13 11.61 10.47 11.12
C ILE A 13 12.77 9.52 10.85
N LEU A 14 12.56 8.53 9.98
CA LEU A 14 13.64 7.71 9.43
C LEU A 14 14.17 8.42 8.18
N ALA A 15 15.38 8.97 8.29
CA ALA A 15 16.16 9.43 7.16
C ALA A 15 16.73 8.18 6.46
N ALA A 16 16.11 7.76 5.35
CA ALA A 16 16.65 6.71 4.49
C ALA A 16 17.62 7.35 3.47
N LEU A 17 18.90 7.12 3.69
CA LEU A 17 20.00 7.35 2.76
C LEU A 17 19.87 6.30 1.63
N ILE A 18 19.43 6.71 0.44
CA ILE A 18 19.35 5.84 -0.74
C ILE A 18 20.76 5.72 -1.32
N LEU A 19 21.41 4.60 -1.06
CA LEU A 19 22.66 4.20 -1.71
C LEU A 19 22.28 3.39 -2.95
N LEU A 20 22.37 4.05 -4.10
CA LEU A 20 21.98 3.53 -5.41
C LEU A 20 23.08 2.57 -5.92
N VAL A 21 23.03 1.31 -5.48
CA VAL A 21 23.84 0.24 -6.08
C VAL A 21 23.03 -0.36 -7.23
N GLY A 22 23.51 -0.10 -8.44
CA GLY A 22 22.97 -0.68 -9.66
C GLY A 22 23.04 -2.21 -9.63
N SER A 23 21.91 -2.83 -9.93
CA SER A 23 21.84 -4.20 -10.40
C SER A 23 20.86 -4.19 -11.55
N ALA A 24 21.40 -4.10 -12.77
CA ALA A 24 20.66 -4.34 -13.99
C ALA A 24 20.23 -5.81 -13.97
N VAL A 25 18.96 -6.07 -13.65
CA VAL A 25 18.34 -7.37 -13.93
C VAL A 25 18.13 -7.40 -15.43
N THR A 26 18.86 -8.30 -16.08
CA THR A 26 18.80 -8.57 -17.51
C THR A 26 17.37 -8.92 -17.89
N PHE A 27 16.81 -8.13 -18.80
CA PHE A 27 15.53 -8.37 -19.46
C PHE A 27 15.60 -9.72 -20.19
N ALA A 28 14.68 -10.62 -19.88
CA ALA A 28 14.49 -11.85 -20.62
C ALA A 28 14.15 -11.52 -22.08
N LEU A 29 14.99 -12.01 -23.01
CA LEU A 29 14.71 -12.04 -24.43
C LEU A 29 13.45 -12.88 -24.65
N ALA A 30 12.41 -12.26 -25.19
CA ALA A 30 11.23 -12.94 -25.68
C ALA A 30 11.63 -13.83 -26.86
N SER A 31 11.77 -15.13 -26.62
CA SER A 31 11.67 -16.13 -27.66
C SER A 31 10.20 -16.21 -28.09
N ASN A 32 9.90 -15.70 -29.29
CA ASN A 32 8.65 -15.98 -29.97
C ASN A 32 8.65 -17.46 -30.35
N ASP A 33 8.16 -18.32 -29.46
CA ASP A 33 7.88 -19.71 -29.75
C ASP A 33 6.40 -19.83 -30.17
N PRO A 34 6.09 -20.03 -31.47
CA PRO A 34 4.72 -20.10 -31.95
C PRO A 34 4.23 -21.53 -31.78
N GLY A 35 3.82 -21.92 -30.56
CA GLY A 35 3.34 -23.28 -30.35
C GLY A 35 2.74 -23.63 -29.00
N ASP A 36 3.00 -22.85 -27.94
CA ASP A 36 2.51 -23.24 -26.62
C ASP A 36 1.15 -22.60 -26.29
N THR A 37 0.08 -23.39 -26.44
CA THR A 37 -1.26 -23.06 -25.93
C THR A 37 -1.42 -23.38 -24.45
N SER A 38 -0.33 -23.72 -23.74
CA SER A 38 -0.27 -23.67 -22.28
C SER A 38 -0.33 -22.21 -21.88
N GLY A 39 -1.56 -21.67 -21.82
CA GLY A 39 -1.84 -20.29 -21.44
C GLY A 39 -1.08 -19.96 -20.17
N SER A 40 0.01 -19.20 -20.30
CA SER A 40 0.84 -18.85 -19.16
C SER A 40 -0.06 -18.11 -18.18
N ASN A 41 -0.28 -18.67 -16.99
CA ASN A 41 -1.02 -18.03 -15.90
C ASN A 41 -0.33 -16.76 -15.37
N THR A 42 0.71 -16.27 -16.07
CA THR A 42 1.37 -15.00 -15.81
C THR A 42 0.36 -13.87 -15.94
N PRO A 43 0.09 -13.11 -14.86
CA PRO A 43 -0.78 -11.96 -14.92
C PRO A 43 -0.26 -10.92 -15.93
N PRO A 44 -1.14 -10.24 -16.68
CA PRO A 44 -0.70 -9.17 -17.58
C PRO A 44 -0.02 -8.05 -16.78
N ALA A 45 0.90 -7.32 -17.43
CA ALA A 45 1.57 -6.20 -16.80
C ALA A 45 0.55 -5.16 -16.28
N PRO A 46 0.81 -4.53 -15.12
CA PRO A 46 -0.07 -3.50 -14.59
C PRO A 46 -0.10 -2.27 -15.50
N SER A 47 -1.28 -1.66 -15.62
CA SER A 47 -1.46 -0.38 -16.32
C SER A 47 -0.65 0.74 -15.67
N ASN A 48 0.00 1.57 -16.49
CA ASN A 48 0.81 2.72 -16.05
C ASN A 48 0.10 4.07 -16.27
N THR A 49 -1.24 4.10 -16.29
CA THR A 49 -2.01 5.35 -16.45
C THR A 49 -1.95 6.23 -15.19
N PRO A 50 -2.18 7.55 -15.29
CA PRO A 50 -2.29 8.42 -14.10
C PRO A 50 -3.37 7.93 -13.11
N ASN A 51 -4.48 7.40 -13.62
CA ASN A 51 -5.55 6.82 -12.82
C ASN A 51 -5.09 5.58 -12.05
N ALA A 52 -4.28 4.71 -12.65
CA ALA A 52 -3.72 3.54 -11.98
C ALA A 52 -2.94 3.92 -10.70
N ALA A 53 -2.14 4.99 -10.74
CA ALA A 53 -1.42 5.49 -9.57
C ALA A 53 -2.36 5.95 -8.45
N MET A 54 -3.52 6.53 -8.77
CA MET A 54 -4.54 6.88 -7.78
C MET A 54 -5.10 5.61 -7.12
N PHE A 55 -5.53 4.61 -7.90
CA PHE A 55 -6.09 3.37 -7.35
C PHE A 55 -5.11 2.61 -6.45
N LEU A 56 -3.82 2.62 -6.78
CA LEU A 56 -2.78 2.07 -5.91
C LEU A 56 -2.68 2.80 -4.57
N ARG A 57 -2.81 4.14 -4.54
CA ARG A 57 -2.84 4.92 -3.29
C ARG A 57 -4.08 4.63 -2.43
N LEU A 58 -5.20 4.28 -3.07
CA LEU A 58 -6.44 3.87 -2.38
C LEU A 58 -6.36 2.45 -1.80
N GLY A 59 -5.28 1.70 -2.08
CA GLY A 59 -5.18 0.28 -1.74
C GLY A 59 -6.15 -0.58 -2.55
N LEU A 60 -6.44 -0.17 -3.79
CA LEU A 60 -7.31 -0.86 -4.73
C LEU A 60 -6.48 -1.44 -5.89
N GLY A 61 -5.26 -1.94 -5.61
CA GLY A 61 -4.47 -2.64 -6.61
C GLY A 61 -5.07 -4.00 -6.94
N ALA A 62 -4.84 -4.50 -8.15
CA ALA A 62 -5.32 -5.83 -8.56
C ALA A 62 -4.87 -6.93 -7.59
N ARG A 63 -3.63 -6.87 -7.09
CA ARG A 63 -3.11 -7.81 -6.09
C ARG A 63 -3.85 -7.68 -4.76
N ASP A 64 -4.13 -6.47 -4.27
CA ASP A 64 -4.86 -6.26 -3.02
C ASP A 64 -6.29 -6.79 -3.12
N LEU A 65 -6.99 -6.47 -4.22
CA LEU A 65 -8.34 -6.94 -4.51
C LEU A 65 -8.40 -8.47 -4.64
N CYS A 66 -7.46 -9.08 -5.36
CA CYS A 66 -7.38 -10.53 -5.50
C CYS A 66 -7.07 -11.21 -4.16
N THR A 67 -6.13 -10.67 -3.38
CA THR A 67 -5.80 -11.18 -2.04
C THR A 67 -7.03 -11.18 -1.13
N ALA A 68 -7.82 -10.10 -1.18
CA ALA A 68 -9.08 -9.97 -0.45
C ALA A 68 -10.22 -10.85 -0.99
N GLY A 69 -10.00 -11.62 -2.07
CA GLY A 69 -10.99 -12.52 -2.66
C GLY A 69 -12.02 -11.84 -3.56
N ALA A 70 -11.76 -10.62 -4.04
CA ALA A 70 -12.64 -9.98 -5.01
C ALA A 70 -12.52 -10.64 -6.39
N SER A 71 -13.66 -10.94 -7.01
CA SER A 71 -13.77 -11.42 -8.38
C SER A 71 -13.53 -10.30 -9.40
N ALA A 72 -13.30 -10.69 -10.66
CA ALA A 72 -13.11 -9.75 -11.77
C ALA A 72 -14.31 -8.78 -11.95
N ALA A 73 -15.54 -9.27 -11.77
CA ALA A 73 -16.74 -8.44 -11.88
C ALA A 73 -16.83 -7.40 -10.74
N GLU A 74 -16.54 -7.82 -9.51
CA GLU A 74 -16.53 -6.94 -8.34
C GLU A 74 -15.45 -5.88 -8.43
N VAL A 75 -14.29 -6.21 -9.01
CA VAL A 75 -13.22 -5.24 -9.31
C VAL A 75 -13.71 -4.13 -10.23
N THR A 76 -14.40 -4.48 -11.31
CA THR A 76 -14.98 -3.49 -12.23
C THR A 76 -16.03 -2.62 -11.55
N THR A 77 -16.93 -3.21 -10.75
CA THR A 77 -17.96 -2.46 -10.00
C THR A 77 -17.33 -1.51 -8.97
N ALA A 78 -16.37 -1.99 -8.18
CA ALA A 78 -15.70 -1.17 -7.16
C ALA A 78 -14.95 0.02 -7.78
N ILE A 79 -14.25 -0.19 -8.90
CA ILE A 79 -13.56 0.89 -9.63
C ILE A 79 -14.56 1.86 -10.26
N GLY A 80 -15.65 1.35 -10.83
CA GLY A 80 -16.74 2.17 -11.37
C GLY A 80 -17.35 3.09 -10.31
N ALA A 81 -17.53 2.61 -9.08
CA ALA A 81 -18.03 3.41 -7.96
C ALA A 81 -17.08 4.56 -7.58
N VAL A 82 -15.76 4.34 -7.65
CA VAL A 82 -14.76 5.40 -7.43
C VAL A 82 -14.87 6.46 -8.53
N HIS A 83 -14.95 6.04 -9.79
CA HIS A 83 -15.13 6.96 -10.92
C HIS A 83 -16.41 7.79 -10.80
N GLN A 84 -17.53 7.16 -10.40
CA GLN A 84 -18.78 7.86 -10.16
C GLN A 84 -18.64 8.89 -9.02
N THR A 85 -17.96 8.52 -7.94
CA THR A 85 -17.69 9.43 -6.81
C THR A 85 -16.86 10.62 -7.28
N LEU A 86 -15.81 10.40 -8.07
CA LEU A 86 -14.99 11.45 -8.65
C LEU A 86 -15.78 12.38 -9.57
N ALA A 87 -16.63 11.82 -10.45
CA ALA A 87 -17.44 12.60 -11.38
C ALA A 87 -18.51 13.45 -10.67
N SER A 88 -19.02 12.98 -9.53
CA SER A 88 -20.02 13.70 -8.72
C SER A 88 -19.44 14.71 -7.73
N SER A 89 -18.13 14.64 -7.47
CA SER A 89 -17.44 15.49 -6.50
C SER A 89 -17.06 16.82 -7.14
N SER A 90 -17.38 17.94 -6.47
CA SER A 90 -16.84 19.26 -6.83
C SER A 90 -15.35 19.42 -6.48
N THR A 91 -14.81 18.51 -5.67
CA THR A 91 -13.41 18.51 -5.24
C THR A 91 -12.60 17.51 -6.06
N ASN A 92 -11.45 17.95 -6.59
CA ASN A 92 -10.53 17.11 -7.35
C ASN A 92 -9.31 16.69 -6.51
N LEU A 93 -9.00 15.39 -6.48
CA LEU A 93 -7.82 14.87 -5.77
C LEU A 93 -6.52 15.57 -6.21
N ARG A 94 -6.40 15.94 -7.49
CA ARG A 94 -5.24 16.65 -8.02
C ARG A 94 -5.06 18.02 -7.37
N GLU A 95 -6.14 18.75 -7.12
CA GLU A 95 -6.09 20.06 -6.45
C GLU A 95 -5.65 19.90 -4.99
N LEU A 96 -6.17 18.88 -4.30
CA LEU A 96 -5.76 18.54 -2.94
C LEU A 96 -4.28 18.14 -2.87
N ASP A 97 -3.79 17.36 -3.82
CA ASP A 97 -2.37 16.99 -3.94
C ASP A 97 -1.49 18.24 -4.16
N ILE A 98 -1.91 19.18 -5.01
CA ILE A 98 -1.21 20.45 -5.26
C ILE A 98 -1.18 21.31 -3.98
N ALA A 99 -2.31 21.45 -3.29
CA ALA A 99 -2.41 22.21 -2.05
C ALA A 99 -1.51 21.64 -0.95
N TYR A 100 -1.51 20.31 -0.78
CA TYR A 100 -0.62 19.61 0.14
C TYR A 100 0.86 19.81 -0.22
N GLY A 101 1.21 19.66 -1.50
CA GLY A 101 2.58 19.86 -1.97
C GLY A 101 3.09 21.29 -1.73
N SER A 102 2.27 22.29 -2.03
CA SER A 102 2.61 23.71 -1.78
C SER A 102 2.78 24.00 -0.28
N ALA A 103 1.83 23.55 0.56
CA ALA A 103 1.90 23.77 2.00
C ALA A 103 3.14 23.11 2.62
N ARG A 104 3.51 21.92 2.15
CA ARG A 104 4.72 21.21 2.58
C ARG A 104 5.98 21.98 2.19
N ALA A 105 6.07 22.45 0.95
CA ALA A 105 7.20 23.24 0.47
C ALA A 105 7.41 24.52 1.29
N ASP A 106 6.33 25.19 1.69
CA ASP A 106 6.39 26.38 2.54
C ASP A 106 6.89 26.07 3.96
N VAL A 107 6.40 24.99 4.58
CA VAL A 107 6.92 24.53 5.88
C VAL A 107 8.41 24.24 5.79
N ASP A 108 8.86 23.52 4.77
CA ASP A 108 10.27 23.16 4.59
C ASP A 108 11.16 24.38 4.31
N ARG A 109 10.66 25.36 3.54
CA ARG A 109 11.35 26.63 3.30
C ARG A 109 11.52 27.43 4.60
N LEU A 110 10.44 27.65 5.35
CA LEU A 110 10.48 28.42 6.60
C LEU A 110 11.28 27.69 7.68
N ARG A 111 11.13 26.38 7.82
CA ARG A 111 11.89 25.56 8.77
C ARG A 111 13.40 25.65 8.53
N ARG A 112 13.84 25.67 7.28
CA ARG A 112 15.26 25.86 6.93
C ARG A 112 15.76 27.24 7.36
N LYS A 113 15.02 28.33 7.10
CA LYS A 113 15.38 29.69 7.54
C LYS A 113 15.48 29.81 9.06
N VAL A 114 14.52 29.23 9.78
CA VAL A 114 14.52 29.24 11.25
C VAL A 114 15.73 28.46 11.78
N ARG A 115 16.02 27.28 11.22
CA ARG A 115 17.17 26.47 11.64
C ARG A 115 18.52 27.15 11.33
N SER A 116 18.60 27.94 10.27
CA SER A 116 19.83 28.67 9.91
C SER A 116 20.00 29.99 10.67
N GLY A 117 19.05 30.39 11.52
CA GLY A 117 19.09 31.67 12.23
C GLY A 117 18.88 32.90 11.34
N LEU A 118 18.46 32.70 10.08
CA LEU A 118 18.21 33.78 9.12
C LEU A 118 16.75 34.24 9.11
N ALA A 119 15.89 33.60 9.89
CA ALA A 119 14.48 33.94 9.96
C ALA A 119 14.24 35.22 10.77
N THR A 120 13.39 36.09 10.24
CA THR A 120 12.80 37.21 10.99
C THR A 120 11.75 36.71 12.00
N ASN A 121 11.39 37.54 12.99
CA ASN A 121 10.30 37.21 13.92
C ASN A 121 8.95 36.96 13.20
N ALA A 122 8.69 37.68 12.11
CA ALA A 122 7.51 37.46 11.27
C ALA A 122 7.53 36.09 10.59
N GLU A 123 8.69 35.63 10.12
CA GLU A 123 8.85 34.31 9.50
C GLU A 123 8.76 33.16 10.51
N VAL A 124 9.19 33.39 11.76
CA VAL A 124 8.99 32.43 12.86
C VAL A 124 7.50 32.25 13.16
N ALA A 125 6.73 33.34 13.22
CA ALA A 125 5.28 33.28 13.35
C ALA A 125 4.62 32.61 12.12
N ALA A 126 5.07 32.95 10.91
CA ALA A 126 4.59 32.35 9.67
C ALA A 126 4.83 30.83 9.61
N LEU A 127 5.89 30.31 10.24
CA LEU A 127 6.13 28.86 10.32
C LEU A 127 5.03 28.14 11.12
N ALA A 128 4.52 28.75 12.20
CA ALA A 128 3.40 28.17 12.95
C ALA A 128 2.13 28.11 12.09
N GLN A 129 1.82 29.18 11.37
CA GLN A 129 0.70 29.22 10.44
C GLN A 129 0.86 28.21 9.30
N ALA A 130 2.04 28.12 8.67
CA ALA A 130 2.33 27.18 7.60
C ALA A 130 2.14 25.72 8.03
N LYS A 131 2.52 25.37 9.28
CA LYS A 131 2.26 24.04 9.85
C LYS A 131 0.75 23.76 9.98
N SER A 132 -0.04 24.75 10.41
CA SER A 132 -1.50 24.61 10.47
C SER A 132 -2.11 24.41 9.08
N THR A 133 -1.64 25.17 8.09
CA THR A 133 -2.07 25.01 6.68
C THR A 133 -1.71 23.63 6.14
N LEU A 134 -0.50 23.14 6.41
CA LEU A 134 -0.08 21.79 6.01
C LEU A 134 -0.97 20.71 6.63
N ALA A 135 -1.24 20.79 7.93
CA ALA A 135 -2.11 19.82 8.61
C ALA A 135 -3.55 19.85 8.05
N ALA A 136 -4.08 21.03 7.71
CA ALA A 136 -5.40 21.16 7.09
C ALA A 136 -5.44 20.58 5.66
N ALA A 137 -4.39 20.83 4.86
CA ALA A 137 -4.26 20.27 3.51
C ALA A 137 -4.13 18.74 3.55
N GLU A 138 -3.33 18.21 4.49
CA GLU A 138 -3.18 16.76 4.73
C GLU A 138 -4.52 16.13 5.12
N ALA A 139 -5.22 16.68 6.12
CA ALA A 139 -6.54 16.18 6.54
C ALA A 139 -7.57 16.21 5.41
N SER A 140 -7.57 17.25 4.57
CA SER A 140 -8.49 17.37 3.43
C SER A 140 -8.21 16.32 2.37
N ARG A 141 -6.93 16.13 2.03
CA ARG A 141 -6.46 15.11 1.10
C ARG A 141 -6.80 13.70 1.58
N ASP A 142 -6.49 13.39 2.84
CA ASP A 142 -6.76 12.08 3.43
C ASP A 142 -8.26 11.81 3.58
N GLY A 143 -9.04 12.83 3.94
CA GLY A 143 -10.50 12.76 3.99
C GLY A 143 -11.12 12.41 2.63
N PHE A 144 -10.59 12.99 1.54
CA PHE A 144 -11.05 12.68 0.19
C PHE A 144 -10.63 11.27 -0.25
N ILE A 145 -9.37 10.88 -0.02
CA ILE A 145 -8.88 9.51 -0.25
C ILE A 145 -9.76 8.48 0.46
N ASN A 146 -10.08 8.72 1.74
CA ASN A 146 -10.96 7.84 2.51
C ASN A 146 -12.38 7.80 1.95
N THR A 147 -12.88 8.89 1.38
CA THR A 147 -14.20 8.93 0.72
C THR A 147 -14.22 8.07 -0.53
N LEU A 148 -13.22 8.21 -1.41
CA LEU A 148 -13.06 7.36 -2.59
C LEU A 148 -12.91 5.88 -2.21
N ARG A 149 -12.14 5.60 -1.16
CA ARG A 149 -11.95 4.23 -0.68
C ARG A 149 -13.25 3.62 -0.15
N ARG A 150 -14.03 4.37 0.63
CA ARG A 150 -15.32 3.90 1.14
C ARG A 150 -16.31 3.60 0.03
N SER A 151 -16.35 4.40 -1.03
CA SER A 151 -17.25 4.11 -2.16
C SER A 151 -16.90 2.80 -2.86
N ALA A 152 -15.61 2.52 -3.05
CA ALA A 152 -15.17 1.20 -3.53
C ALA A 152 -15.57 0.06 -2.57
N LEU A 153 -15.26 0.19 -1.27
CA LEU A 153 -15.53 -0.87 -0.28
C LEU A 153 -17.02 -1.17 -0.12
N SER A 154 -17.89 -0.16 -0.26
CA SER A 154 -19.35 -0.34 -0.16
C SER A 154 -19.95 -1.17 -1.30
N ASN A 155 -19.20 -1.36 -2.39
CA ASN A 155 -19.61 -2.15 -3.56
C ASN A 155 -18.96 -3.54 -3.60
N LEU A 156 -18.14 -3.90 -2.61
CA LEU A 156 -17.57 -5.23 -2.46
C LEU A 156 -18.42 -6.08 -1.50
N PRO A 157 -18.39 -7.42 -1.62
CA PRO A 157 -18.92 -8.29 -0.59
C PRO A 157 -18.31 -7.99 0.77
N ALA A 158 -19.10 -8.08 1.85
CA ALA A 158 -18.66 -7.72 3.19
C ALA A 158 -17.34 -8.41 3.63
N PRO A 159 -17.11 -9.72 3.37
CA PRO A 159 -15.83 -10.35 3.69
C PRO A 159 -14.64 -9.74 2.94
N ALA A 160 -14.77 -9.55 1.62
CA ALA A 160 -13.71 -8.97 0.79
C ALA A 160 -13.42 -7.51 1.17
N GLY A 161 -14.46 -6.73 1.47
CA GLY A 161 -14.31 -5.37 1.97
C GLY A 161 -13.56 -5.30 3.30
N ALA A 162 -13.83 -6.23 4.23
CA ALA A 162 -13.16 -6.30 5.53
C ALA A 162 -11.68 -6.73 5.39
N ASP A 163 -11.39 -7.73 4.56
CA ASP A 163 -10.02 -8.17 4.32
C ASP A 163 -9.21 -7.09 3.60
N LEU A 164 -9.79 -6.40 2.61
CA LEU A 164 -9.14 -5.27 1.95
C LEU A 164 -8.90 -4.08 2.89
N ALA A 165 -9.84 -3.81 3.81
CA ALA A 165 -9.63 -2.82 4.87
C ALA A 165 -8.42 -3.19 5.75
N THR A 166 -8.31 -4.47 6.12
CA THR A 166 -7.20 -5.02 6.93
C THR A 166 -5.86 -4.94 6.20
N ILE A 167 -5.79 -5.38 4.92
CA ILE A 167 -4.58 -5.28 4.08
C ILE A 167 -4.06 -3.84 4.06
N TYR A 168 -4.95 -2.86 3.90
CA TYR A 168 -4.54 -1.45 3.86
C TYR A 168 -4.14 -0.89 5.21
N ALA A 169 -4.74 -1.35 6.31
CA ALA A 169 -4.30 -0.99 7.65
C ALA A 169 -2.87 -1.51 7.91
N ASN A 170 -2.54 -2.68 7.35
CA ASN A 170 -1.24 -3.33 7.44
C ASN A 170 -0.24 -2.89 6.35
N ARG A 171 -0.53 -1.85 5.57
CA ARG A 171 0.29 -1.46 4.40
C ARG A 171 1.71 -1.01 4.74
N ASP A 172 1.93 -0.55 5.98
CA ASP A 172 3.25 -0.12 6.46
C ASP A 172 4.21 -1.31 6.66
N TRP A 173 3.70 -2.55 6.66
CA TRP A 173 4.47 -3.80 6.64
C TRP A 173 4.73 -4.28 5.21
N ASP A 174 5.27 -3.41 4.37
CA ASP A 174 5.49 -3.64 2.93
C ASP A 174 6.44 -4.80 2.60
N GLN A 175 7.36 -5.12 3.52
CA GLN A 175 8.30 -6.24 3.44
C GLN A 175 7.64 -7.62 3.65
N ILE A 176 6.43 -7.63 4.22
CA ILE A 176 5.68 -8.87 4.45
C ILE A 176 4.84 -9.18 3.20
N PRO A 177 4.85 -10.42 2.68
CA PRO A 177 4.00 -10.82 1.56
C PRO A 177 2.53 -10.53 1.84
N ILE A 178 1.80 -10.14 0.79
CA ILE A 178 0.46 -9.58 0.92
C ILE A 178 -0.56 -10.54 1.52
N GLU A 179 -0.39 -11.84 1.30
CA GLU A 179 -1.24 -12.90 1.83
C GLU A 179 -1.23 -12.96 3.37
N PHE A 180 -0.18 -12.52 4.05
CA PHE A 180 -0.15 -12.44 5.51
C PHE A 180 -0.80 -11.15 6.04
N ARG A 181 -0.95 -10.12 5.19
CA ARG A 181 -1.51 -8.82 5.58
C ARG A 181 -3.03 -8.81 5.71
N VAL A 182 -3.69 -9.95 5.45
CA VAL A 182 -5.14 -10.14 5.64
C VAL A 182 -5.54 -10.37 7.10
N GLU A 183 -4.56 -10.59 7.99
CA GLU A 183 -4.75 -10.76 9.43
C GLU A 183 -4.14 -9.58 10.21
N THR A 184 -4.71 -9.29 11.37
CA THR A 184 -4.17 -8.29 12.30
C THR A 184 -3.26 -8.97 13.29
N HIS A 185 -2.02 -8.48 13.39
CA HIS A 185 -1.03 -8.94 14.36
C HIS A 185 -0.54 -7.80 15.23
N GLU A 186 -0.02 -8.13 16.40
CA GLU A 186 0.74 -7.18 17.22
C GLU A 186 2.10 -6.86 16.59
N ASP A 187 2.68 -5.70 16.92
CA ASP A 187 3.99 -5.28 16.40
C ASP A 187 5.09 -6.34 16.60
N ALA A 188 5.07 -7.04 17.75
CA ALA A 188 6.04 -8.09 18.07
C ALA A 188 5.89 -9.31 17.15
N GLU A 189 4.66 -9.68 16.83
CA GLU A 189 4.34 -10.78 15.91
C GLU A 189 4.74 -10.43 14.48
N TRP A 190 4.46 -9.20 14.03
CA TRP A 190 4.92 -8.71 12.72
C TRP A 190 6.43 -8.74 12.57
N ILE A 191 7.17 -8.30 13.61
CA ILE A 191 8.63 -8.36 13.63
C ILE A 191 9.11 -9.81 13.57
N SER A 192 8.52 -10.71 14.36
CA SER A 192 8.87 -12.13 14.33
C SER A 192 8.63 -12.75 12.95
N LEU A 193 7.48 -12.48 12.33
CA LEU A 193 7.14 -12.97 11.00
C LEU A 193 8.12 -12.45 9.94
N ARG A 194 8.48 -11.16 9.99
CA ARG A 194 9.47 -10.57 9.08
C ARG A 194 10.82 -11.28 9.19
N ASP A 195 11.28 -11.51 10.42
CA ASP A 195 12.59 -12.10 10.68
C ASP A 195 12.62 -13.59 10.28
N ASP A 196 11.51 -14.31 10.50
CA ASP A 196 11.33 -15.70 10.07
C ASP A 196 11.33 -15.83 8.52
N LEU A 197 10.62 -14.95 7.82
CA LEU A 197 10.62 -14.90 6.35
C LEU A 197 12.01 -14.53 5.80
N ALA A 198 12.73 -13.63 6.48
CA ALA A 198 14.10 -13.28 6.11
C ALA A 198 15.04 -14.49 6.28
N ALA A 199 14.90 -15.25 7.38
CA ALA A 199 15.65 -16.47 7.62
C ALA A 199 15.37 -17.54 6.55
N GLU A 200 14.11 -17.73 6.16
CA GLU A 200 13.74 -18.64 5.07
C GLU A 200 14.40 -18.24 3.74
N ARG A 201 14.34 -16.96 3.37
CA ARG A 201 15.00 -16.45 2.16
C ARG A 201 16.52 -16.67 2.18
N ILE A 202 17.17 -16.46 3.32
CA ILE A 202 18.62 -16.70 3.49
C ILE A 202 18.93 -18.21 3.41
N SER A 203 18.12 -19.05 4.05
CA SER A 203 18.23 -20.52 4.01
C SER A 203 18.17 -21.03 2.57
N LEU A 204 17.19 -20.58 1.77
CA LEU A 204 17.08 -20.93 0.35
C LEU A 204 18.28 -20.47 -0.47
N LYS A 205 18.81 -19.26 -0.23
CA LYS A 205 19.96 -18.73 -0.96
C LYS A 205 21.29 -19.42 -0.60
N THR A 206 21.44 -19.85 0.65
CA THR A 206 22.68 -20.45 1.16
C THR A 206 22.65 -21.97 1.18
N SER A 207 21.53 -22.58 0.77
CA SER A 207 21.27 -24.03 0.85
C SER A 207 21.49 -24.61 2.26
N ARG A 208 21.32 -23.79 3.30
CA ARG A 208 21.40 -24.21 4.72
C ARG A 208 20.01 -24.56 5.24
N PRO A 209 19.86 -25.59 6.08
CA PRO A 209 18.56 -25.93 6.63
C PRO A 209 18.01 -24.79 7.50
N LEU A 210 16.72 -24.51 7.36
CA LEU A 210 16.01 -23.56 8.22
C LEU A 210 15.84 -24.17 9.63
N PRO A 211 16.06 -23.42 10.72
CA PRO A 211 15.83 -23.94 12.06
C PRO A 211 14.39 -24.45 12.24
N ALA A 212 14.21 -25.61 12.87
CA ALA A 212 12.90 -26.27 13.00
C ALA A 212 11.84 -25.39 13.66
N ALA A 213 12.21 -24.57 14.64
CA ALA A 213 11.29 -23.64 15.29
C ALA A 213 10.78 -22.54 14.34
N VAL A 214 11.64 -22.03 13.45
CA VAL A 214 11.27 -21.04 12.43
C VAL A 214 10.34 -21.69 11.40
N GLN A 215 10.69 -22.90 10.94
CA GLN A 215 9.87 -23.67 10.01
C GLN A 215 8.46 -23.93 10.57
N ALA A 216 8.35 -24.31 11.85
CA ALA A 216 7.07 -24.54 12.51
C ALA A 216 6.22 -23.27 12.59
N ARG A 217 6.80 -22.11 12.92
CA ARG A 217 6.08 -20.83 12.96
C ARG A 217 5.58 -20.41 11.58
N LEU A 218 6.42 -20.50 10.55
CA LEU A 218 6.01 -20.18 9.18
C LEU A 218 4.92 -21.13 8.66
N ALA A 219 5.02 -22.43 8.98
CA ALA A 219 3.99 -23.40 8.63
C ALA A 219 2.65 -23.06 9.30
N SER A 220 2.68 -22.73 10.60
CA SER A 220 1.50 -22.28 11.33
C SER A 220 0.88 -21.03 10.70
N ALA A 221 1.68 -20.00 10.43
CA ALA A 221 1.21 -18.75 9.82
C ALA A 221 0.60 -18.97 8.42
N ARG A 222 1.22 -19.83 7.60
CA ARG A 222 0.70 -20.17 6.25
C ARG A 222 -0.58 -21.00 6.30
N SER A 223 -0.74 -21.82 7.34
CA SER A 223 -1.94 -22.64 7.54
C SER A 223 -3.13 -21.85 8.12
N ALA A 224 -2.91 -20.62 8.56
CA ALA A 224 -3.99 -19.75 9.00
C ALA A 224 -5.00 -19.58 7.86
N GLN A 225 -6.30 -19.73 8.18
CA GLN A 225 -7.36 -19.88 7.18
C GLN A 225 -7.39 -18.71 6.18
N LYS A 226 -7.26 -17.47 6.67
CA LYS A 226 -7.28 -16.28 5.79
C LYS A 226 -6.03 -16.19 4.92
N VAL A 227 -4.86 -16.48 5.49
CA VAL A 227 -3.59 -16.49 4.75
C VAL A 227 -3.60 -17.54 3.63
N SER A 228 -4.07 -18.75 3.95
CA SER A 228 -4.19 -19.84 2.96
C SER A 228 -5.18 -19.49 1.85
N ALA A 229 -6.35 -18.93 2.20
CA ALA A 229 -7.34 -18.49 1.21
C ALA A 229 -6.79 -17.36 0.33
N ALA A 230 -6.14 -16.36 0.92
CA ALA A 230 -5.52 -15.25 0.21
C ALA A 230 -4.43 -15.73 -0.77
N LYS A 231 -3.60 -16.68 -0.35
CA LYS A 231 -2.59 -17.31 -1.22
C LYS A 231 -3.25 -18.05 -2.39
N ASN A 232 -4.29 -18.84 -2.12
CA ASN A 232 -5.03 -19.56 -3.16
C ASN A 232 -5.67 -18.61 -4.18
N ASN A 233 -6.24 -17.49 -3.71
CA ASN A 233 -6.82 -16.48 -4.58
C ASN A 233 -5.77 -15.88 -5.52
N LEU A 234 -4.60 -15.52 -4.98
CA LEU A 234 -3.47 -15.00 -5.76
C LEU A 234 -2.97 -15.98 -6.82
N ASP A 235 -2.87 -17.26 -6.47
CA ASP A 235 -2.39 -18.30 -7.40
C ASP A 235 -3.40 -18.58 -8.51
N THR A 236 -4.70 -18.51 -8.20
CA THR A 236 -5.77 -18.96 -9.11
C THR A 236 -6.36 -17.82 -9.96
N TYR A 237 -6.53 -16.63 -9.39
CA TYR A 237 -7.38 -15.59 -9.97
C TYR A 237 -6.65 -14.28 -10.29
N LEU A 238 -5.36 -14.16 -9.97
CA LEU A 238 -4.65 -12.89 -10.18
C LEU A 238 -4.64 -12.43 -11.64
N SER A 239 -4.52 -13.34 -12.62
CA SER A 239 -4.51 -12.97 -14.04
C SER A 239 -5.84 -12.35 -14.50
N SER A 240 -6.98 -12.96 -14.14
CA SER A 240 -8.31 -12.44 -14.49
C SER A 240 -8.63 -11.13 -13.77
N VAL A 241 -8.28 -11.03 -12.48
CA VAL A 241 -8.44 -9.80 -11.69
C VAL A 241 -7.57 -8.66 -12.24
N GLN A 242 -6.31 -8.93 -12.59
CA GLN A 242 -5.41 -7.93 -13.16
C GLN A 242 -5.89 -7.43 -14.53
N THR A 243 -6.49 -8.31 -15.34
CA THR A 243 -7.10 -7.94 -16.62
C THR A 243 -8.29 -7.00 -16.41
N ALA A 244 -9.23 -7.36 -15.54
CA ALA A 244 -10.40 -6.53 -15.23
C ALA A 244 -10.00 -5.19 -14.63
N TRP A 245 -9.02 -5.19 -13.73
CA TRP A 245 -8.44 -3.98 -13.15
C TRP A 245 -7.84 -3.08 -14.22
N ASN A 246 -6.99 -3.63 -15.10
CA ASN A 246 -6.35 -2.87 -16.18
C ASN A 246 -7.36 -2.24 -17.14
N ILE A 247 -8.51 -2.88 -17.38
CA ILE A 247 -9.59 -2.32 -18.19
C ILE A 247 -10.28 -1.18 -17.44
N ALA A 248 -10.59 -1.37 -16.17
CA ALA A 248 -11.38 -0.42 -15.38
C ALA A 248 -10.61 0.86 -14.98
N VAL A 249 -9.27 0.81 -14.87
CA VAL A 249 -8.44 1.98 -14.51
C VAL A 249 -7.98 2.82 -15.70
N ARG A 250 -8.36 2.46 -16.93
CA ARG A 250 -8.11 3.28 -18.12
C ARG A 250 -9.06 4.46 -18.11
#